data_AF-A0A7V2J5C3-F1
#
_entry.id   AF-A0A7V2J5C3-F1
#
_cell.length_a   1.000
_cell.length_b   1.000
_cell.length_c   1.000
_cell.angle_alpha   90.00
_cell.angle_beta   90.00
_cell.angle_gamma   90.00
#
_symmetry.space_group_name_H-M   'P 1'
#
loop_
_entity.id
_entity.type
_entity.pdbx_description
1 polymer ?
#
loop_
_entity_poly.entity_id
_entity_poly.type
_entity_poly.pdbx_seq_one_letter_code
_entity_poly.pdbx_strand_id
1 'polypeptide(L)' 'RSRQEFWTKGLTSGNVQNVKEILYDCDADTLLVKVEQVGAGACHTGERTCFFRKIEK' A
#
# COMPACT_ATOMS: atom_id res chain seq x y z
N ARG A 1 10.73 6.26 10.61
CA ARG A 1 9.27 6.42 10.48
C ARG A 1 8.81 7.56 11.39
N SER A 2 7.96 8.48 10.92
CA SER A 2 7.68 9.75 11.62
C SER A 2 6.67 9.65 12.77
N ARG A 3 5.69 8.76 12.71
CA ARG A 3 4.57 8.72 13.68
C ARG A 3 4.84 7.91 14.95
N GLN A 4 5.89 7.09 14.98
CA GLN A 4 6.26 6.24 16.14
C GLN A 4 5.11 5.40 16.71
N GLU A 5 4.09 5.11 15.89
CA GLU A 5 2.88 4.36 16.26
C GLU A 5 2.47 3.44 15.11
N PHE A 6 1.67 2.43 15.40
CA PHE A 6 1.00 1.64 14.37
C PHE A 6 -0.03 2.49 13.64
N TRP A 7 -0.15 2.27 12.33
CA TRP A 7 -1.08 3.03 11.50
C TRP A 7 -1.79 2.12 10.51
N THR A 8 -3.11 2.31 10.41
CA THR A 8 -3.96 1.60 9.46
C THR A 8 -4.13 2.41 8.19
N LYS A 9 -3.75 1.82 7.04
CA LYS A 9 -3.89 2.46 5.73
C LYS A 9 -5.33 2.87 5.46
N GLY A 10 -5.53 4.16 5.20
CA GLY A 10 -6.83 4.69 4.84
C GLY A 10 -7.75 5.02 6.01
N LEU A 11 -7.30 4.92 7.27
CA LEU A 11 -8.14 5.20 8.45
C LEU A 11 -8.79 6.59 8.39
N THR A 12 -8.07 7.60 7.90
CA THR A 12 -8.57 8.98 7.75
C THR A 12 -9.25 9.22 6.40
N SER A 13 -8.76 8.60 5.32
CA SER A 13 -9.18 8.91 3.95
C SER A 13 -10.27 7.99 3.40
N GLY A 14 -10.61 6.91 4.10
CA GLY A 14 -11.48 5.83 3.61
C GLY A 14 -10.83 4.91 2.56
N ASN A 15 -9.63 5.25 2.05
CA ASN A 15 -8.92 4.45 1.03
C ASN A 15 -8.18 3.27 1.66
N VAL A 16 -8.94 2.32 2.21
CA VAL A 16 -8.46 1.14 2.94
C VAL A 16 -7.98 0.03 2.01
N GLN A 17 -7.21 -0.90 2.57
CA GLN A 17 -6.69 -2.08 1.86
C GLN A 17 -7.17 -3.35 2.55
N ASN A 18 -8.05 -4.08 1.88
CA ASN A 18 -8.54 -5.37 2.38
C ASN A 18 -7.53 -6.45 1.99
N VAL A 19 -6.84 -7.02 2.98
CA VAL A 19 -5.84 -8.07 2.75
C VAL A 19 -6.53 -9.33 2.22
N LYS A 20 -5.97 -9.89 1.15
CA LYS A 20 -6.45 -11.14 0.54
C LYS A 20 -5.45 -12.28 0.73
N GLU A 21 -4.17 -11.98 0.65
CA GLU A 21 -3.09 -12.96 0.79
C GLU A 21 -1.81 -12.27 1.28
N ILE A 22 -1.02 -12.99 2.07
CA ILE A 22 0.30 -12.56 2.53
C ILE A 22 1.28 -13.65 2.16
N LEU A 23 2.29 -13.28 1.37
CA LEU A 23 3.40 -14.13 0.97
C LEU A 23 4.69 -13.57 1.59
N TYR A 24 5.66 -14.44 1.85
CA TYR A 24 7.01 -14.06 2.23
C TYR A 24 8.01 -14.59 1.19
N ASP A 25 9.18 -13.99 1.10
CA ASP A 25 10.23 -14.40 0.17
C ASP A 25 11.08 -15.57 0.70
N CYS A 26 12.15 -15.95 -0.02
CA CYS A 26 12.86 -17.21 0.23
C CYS A 26 13.67 -17.23 1.53
N ASP A 27 14.15 -16.08 2.01
CA ASP A 27 14.87 -15.90 3.26
C ASP A 27 14.04 -15.18 4.35
N ALA A 28 12.77 -14.90 4.04
CA ALA A 28 11.76 -14.40 4.98
C ALA A 28 12.07 -13.01 5.56
N ASP A 29 12.71 -12.14 4.79
CA ASP A 29 12.97 -10.75 5.18
C ASP A 29 11.98 -9.75 4.55
N THR A 30 11.19 -10.19 3.56
CA THR A 30 10.23 -9.36 2.84
C THR A 30 8.85 -10.01 2.77
N LEU A 31 7.81 -9.18 2.94
CA LEU A 31 6.41 -9.60 2.75
C LEU A 31 5.81 -8.97 1.49
N LEU A 32 5.16 -9.79 0.67
CA LEU A 32 4.26 -9.36 -0.40
C LEU A 32 2.81 -9.51 0.08
N VAL A 33 2.16 -8.37 0.33
CA VAL A 33 0.76 -8.33 0.75
C VAL A 33 -0.11 -8.03 -0.47
N LYS A 34 -0.92 -9.00 -0.87
CA LYS A 34 -1.92 -8.82 -1.94
C LYS A 34 -3.21 -8.31 -1.31
N VAL A 35 -3.68 -7.17 -1.81
CA VAL A 35 -4.81 -6.45 -1.26
C VAL A 35 -5.84 -6.13 -2.33
N GLU A 36 -7.10 -6.07 -1.93
CA GLU A 36 -8.13 -5.33 -2.64
C GLU A 36 -8.13 -3.89 -2.12
N GLN A 37 -7.75 -2.95 -2.98
CA GLN A 37 -7.71 -1.52 -2.62
C GLN A 37 -9.09 -0.89 -2.85
N VAL A 38 -9.65 -0.37 -1.76
CA VAL A 38 -10.92 0.38 -1.71
C VAL A 38 -10.66 1.87 -1.90
N GLY A 39 -11.60 2.56 -2.55
CA GLY A 39 -11.50 3.99 -2.85
C GLY A 39 -10.58 4.29 -4.04
N ALA A 40 -10.24 5.57 -4.21
CA ALA A 40 -9.54 6.06 -5.41
C ALA A 40 -8.16 5.40 -5.61
N GLY A 41 -7.39 5.24 -4.52
CA GLY A 41 -6.05 4.71 -4.62
C GLY A 41 -5.26 4.62 -3.33
N ALA A 42 -4.07 4.04 -3.44
CA ALA A 42 -3.12 3.97 -2.35
C ALA A 42 -2.43 5.32 -2.09
N CYS A 43 -2.27 6.15 -3.13
CA CYS A 43 -1.49 7.38 -3.05
C CYS A 43 -2.28 8.53 -2.40
N HIS A 44 -1.58 9.38 -1.65
CA HIS A 44 -2.17 10.57 -1.04
C HIS A 44 -2.45 11.69 -2.06
N THR A 45 -1.97 11.56 -3.31
CA THR A 45 -2.25 12.51 -4.39
C THR A 45 -3.56 12.21 -5.14
N GLY A 46 -4.24 11.12 -4.81
CA GLY A 46 -5.45 10.65 -5.49
C GLY A 46 -5.20 9.56 -6.54
N GLU A 47 -3.95 9.31 -6.90
CA GLU A 47 -3.58 8.28 -7.87
C GLU A 47 -3.74 6.86 -7.33
N ARG A 48 -4.06 5.90 -8.22
CA ARG A 48 -4.29 4.50 -7.84
C ARG A 48 -3.09 3.88 -7.12
N THR A 49 -1.89 4.16 -7.60
CA THR A 49 -0.60 3.67 -7.09
C THR A 49 0.33 4.86 -6.88
N CYS A 50 1.29 4.76 -5.94
CA CYS A 50 2.36 5.75 -5.83
C CYS A 50 3.32 5.70 -7.04
N PHE A 51 3.38 4.58 -7.76
CA PHE A 51 4.23 4.36 -8.92
C PHE A 51 3.51 4.74 -10.23
N PHE A 52 2.90 5.92 -10.26
CA PHE A 52 2.12 6.41 -11.42
C PHE A 52 2.97 7.17 -12.46
N ARG A 53 4.25 7.43 -12.15
CA ARG A 53 5.22 8.06 -13.06
C ARG A 53 6.23 7.02 -13.52
N LYS A 54 6.58 7.07 -14.80
CA LYS A 54 7.60 6.23 -15.43
C LYS A 54 8.79 7.08 -15.85
N ILE A 55 9.98 6.49 -15.86
CA ILE A 55 11.15 7.08 -16.51
C ILE A 55 10.98 6.84 -18.01
N GLU A 56 11.05 7.90 -18.81
CA GLU A 56 11.13 7.78 -20.27
C GLU A 56 12.59 7.47 -20.63
N LYS A 57 12.79 6.44 -21.44
CA LYS A 57 14.09 6.03 -21.98
C LYS A 57 14.17 6.38 -23.45
#